data_AF-A0A151HMC7-F1
#
_entry.id   AF-A0A151HMC7-F1
#
_cell.length_a   1.000
_cell.length_b   1.000
_cell.length_c   1.000
_cell.angle_alpha   90.00
_cell.angle_beta   90.00
_cell.angle_gamma   90.00
#
_symmetry.space_group_name_H-M   'P 1'
#
loop_
_entity.id
_entity.type
_entity.pdbx_description
1 polymer ?
#
loop_
_entity_poly.entity_id
_entity_poly.type
_entity_poly.pdbx_seq_one_letter_code
_entity_poly.pdbx_strand_id
1 'polypeptide(L)' 'KPSAAPSKGAPQKGDAAAYKSALVDFLKKNGKTPLATLGQKVKKPAGVSEKMAQFLKANASTFDVSNGVCSLK' A
#
# COMPACT_ATOMS: atom_id res chain seq x y z
N LYS A 1 -8.26 -32.33 -14.60
CA LYS A 1 -7.60 -31.75 -13.40
C LYS A 1 -6.09 -31.99 -13.53
N PRO A 2 -5.29 -30.94 -13.68
CA PRO A 2 -4.02 -30.82 -12.95
C PRO A 2 -4.09 -29.52 -12.11
N SER A 3 -3.97 -29.52 -10.78
CA SER A 3 -2.85 -29.87 -9.89
C SER A 3 -1.61 -28.97 -10.07
N ALA A 4 -1.68 -27.84 -9.37
CA ALA A 4 -0.63 -27.11 -8.63
C ALA A 4 0.77 -26.93 -9.24
N ALA A 5 1.06 -25.67 -9.57
CA ALA A 5 2.33 -25.01 -9.24
C ALA A 5 2.02 -23.52 -8.91
N PRO A 6 2.13 -23.04 -7.65
CA PRO A 6 2.10 -21.60 -7.42
C PRO A 6 3.46 -21.05 -7.84
N SER A 7 3.52 -20.54 -9.07
CA SER A 7 4.69 -19.85 -9.61
C SER A 7 5.10 -18.73 -8.67
N LYS A 8 6.23 -18.95 -8.00
CA LYS A 8 6.98 -17.96 -7.25
C LYS A 8 7.46 -16.90 -8.25
N GLY A 9 6.83 -15.72 -8.24
CA GLY A 9 7.39 -14.54 -8.90
C GLY A 9 6.42 -13.77 -9.79
N ALA A 10 5.67 -12.84 -9.19
CA ALA A 10 5.45 -11.48 -9.69
C ALA A 10 4.63 -10.74 -8.63
N PRO A 11 5.00 -9.54 -8.18
CA PRO A 11 4.09 -8.69 -7.42
C PRO A 11 2.84 -8.49 -8.28
N GLN A 12 1.72 -9.08 -7.87
CA GLN A 12 0.45 -8.91 -8.57
C GLN A 12 0.13 -7.41 -8.58
N LYS A 13 0.28 -6.79 -9.74
CA LYS A 13 0.04 -5.35 -9.98
C LYS A 13 -1.38 -4.93 -9.59
N GLY A 14 -2.32 -5.88 -9.49
CA GLY A 14 -3.68 -5.68 -9.01
C GLY A 14 -3.79 -5.32 -7.52
N ASP A 15 -2.99 -5.97 -6.66
CA ASP A 15 -3.02 -5.71 -5.21
C ASP A 15 -2.45 -4.33 -4.87
N ALA A 16 -1.43 -3.89 -5.60
CA ALA A 16 -0.82 -2.57 -5.43
C ALA A 16 -1.80 -1.43 -5.76
N ALA A 17 -2.58 -1.56 -6.84
CA ALA A 17 -3.55 -0.56 -7.24
C ALA A 17 -4.73 -0.49 -6.25
N ALA A 18 -5.27 -1.63 -5.83
CA ALA A 18 -6.31 -1.70 -4.81
C ALA A 18 -5.82 -1.13 -3.47
N TYR A 19 -4.59 -1.45 -3.07
CA TYR A 19 -3.96 -0.91 -1.88
C TYR A 19 -3.78 0.60 -1.95
N LYS A 20 -3.30 1.11 -3.10
CA LYS A 20 -3.20 2.56 -3.36
C LYS A 20 -4.57 3.24 -3.22
N SER A 21 -5.63 2.71 -3.84
CA SER A 21 -6.98 3.26 -3.67
C SER A 21 -7.44 3.27 -2.22
N ALA A 22 -7.21 2.18 -1.48
CA ALA A 22 -7.58 2.11 -0.07
C ALA A 22 -6.81 3.11 0.80
N LEU A 23 -5.52 3.32 0.51
CA LEU A 23 -4.69 4.35 1.15
C LEU A 23 -5.21 5.75 0.84
N VAL A 24 -5.52 6.04 -0.42
CA VAL A 24 -6.09 7.34 -0.85
C VAL A 24 -7.43 7.58 -0.16
N ASP A 25 -8.37 6.63 -0.19
CA ASP A 25 -9.67 6.78 0.47
C ASP A 25 -9.52 7.04 1.98
N PHE A 26 -8.65 6.27 2.63
CA PHE A 26 -8.38 6.44 4.05
C PHE A 26 -7.80 7.83 4.37
N LEU A 27 -6.80 8.28 3.62
CA LEU A 27 -6.16 9.58 3.79
C LEU A 27 -7.10 10.73 3.41
N LYS A 28 -8.03 10.53 2.48
CA LYS A 28 -9.02 11.54 2.09
C LYS A 28 -10.06 11.74 3.20
N LYS A 29 -10.38 10.67 3.94
CA LYS A 29 -11.36 10.69 5.04
C LYS A 29 -10.76 11.06 6.40
N ASN A 30 -9.52 10.66 6.67
CA ASN A 30 -8.84 10.88 7.96
C ASN A 30 -7.78 11.99 7.90
N GLY A 31 -7.35 12.39 6.70
CA GLY A 31 -6.23 13.31 6.50
C GLY A 31 -4.88 12.63 6.73
N LYS A 32 -3.93 13.42 7.23
CA LYS A 32 -2.57 12.99 7.58
C LYS A 32 -2.62 11.92 8.67
N THR A 33 -2.15 10.72 8.32
CA THR A 33 -2.25 9.53 9.16
C THR A 33 -0.85 8.94 9.41
N PRO A 34 -0.49 8.60 10.66
CA PRO A 34 0.77 7.92 10.95
C PRO A 34 0.91 6.61 10.18
N LEU A 35 2.10 6.30 9.64
CA LEU A 35 2.36 5.01 8.96
C LEU A 35 2.01 3.81 9.85
N ALA A 36 2.20 3.93 11.17
CA ALA A 36 1.82 2.89 12.13
C ALA A 36 0.30 2.65 12.17
N THR A 37 -0.50 3.73 12.18
CA THR A 37 -1.97 3.64 12.14
C THR A 37 -2.46 3.19 10.78
N LEU A 38 -1.85 3.73 9.71
CA LEU A 38 -2.19 3.42 8.33
C LEU A 38 -1.91 1.96 8.00
N GLY A 39 -0.80 1.38 8.48
CA GLY A 39 -0.50 -0.05 8.30
C GLY A 39 -1.38 -1.00 9.11
N GLN A 40 -1.95 -0.52 10.23
CA GLN A 40 -2.95 -1.26 11.01
C GLN A 40 -4.34 -1.20 10.37
N LYS A 41 -4.72 -0.04 9.81
CA LYS A 41 -6.05 0.16 9.22
C LYS A 41 -6.13 -0.29 7.76
N VAL A 42 -5.12 0.06 6.97
CA VAL A 42 -4.98 -0.33 5.56
C VAL A 42 -4.04 -1.52 5.49
N LYS A 43 -4.66 -2.70 5.51
CA LYS A 43 -3.95 -3.98 5.55
C LYS A 43 -3.12 -4.14 4.28
N LYS A 44 -1.80 -4.33 4.44
CA LYS A 44 -0.91 -4.54 3.31
C LYS A 44 -1.24 -5.90 2.66
N PRO A 45 -1.64 -5.95 1.38
CA PRO A 45 -1.94 -7.21 0.73
C PRO A 45 -0.66 -8.05 0.58
N ALA A 46 -0.80 -9.37 0.63
CA ALA A 46 0.32 -10.32 0.60
C ALA A 46 1.15 -10.22 -0.71
N GLY A 47 0.54 -9.72 -1.79
CA GLY A 47 1.20 -9.48 -3.07
C GLY A 47 2.13 -8.25 -3.11
N VAL A 48 2.04 -7.35 -2.11
CA VAL A 48 2.95 -6.21 -1.98
C VAL A 48 4.11 -6.63 -1.08
N SER A 49 5.20 -7.12 -1.68
CA SER A 49 6.40 -7.52 -0.94
C SER A 49 7.09 -6.34 -0.27
N GLU A 50 7.03 -5.15 -0.88
CA GLU A 50 7.67 -3.94 -0.35
C GLU A 50 7.02 -3.44 0.94
N LYS A 51 7.81 -2.79 1.82
CA LYS A 51 7.25 -2.13 3.00
C LYS A 51 6.34 -0.98 2.56
N MET A 52 5.27 -0.74 3.31
CA MET A 52 4.32 0.34 3.01
C MET A 52 5.01 1.69 2.82
N ALA A 53 6.04 1.99 3.64
CA ALA A 53 6.85 3.19 3.50
C ALA A 53 7.60 3.27 2.15
N GLN A 54 8.09 2.15 1.61
CA GLN A 54 8.69 2.10 0.26
C GLN A 54 7.61 2.30 -0.80
N PHE A 55 6.46 1.63 -0.68
CA PHE A 55 5.37 1.76 -1.64
C PHE A 55 4.86 3.21 -1.74
N LEU A 56 4.68 3.87 -0.60
CA LEU A 56 4.26 5.26 -0.54
C LEU A 56 5.34 6.21 -1.09
N LYS A 57 6.62 5.97 -0.79
CA LYS A 57 7.74 6.71 -1.40
C LYS A 57 7.83 6.51 -2.92
N ALA A 58 7.59 5.31 -3.41
CA ALA A 58 7.51 5.03 -4.85
C ALA A 58 6.30 5.72 -5.51
N ASN A 59 5.27 6.05 -4.72
CA ASN A 59 4.09 6.79 -5.12
C ASN A 59 4.09 8.23 -4.55
N ALA A 60 5.26 8.86 -4.39
CA ALA A 60 5.39 10.19 -3.80
C ALA A 60 4.67 11.31 -4.59
N SER A 61 4.31 11.05 -5.85
CA SER A 61 3.46 11.94 -6.65
C SER A 61 2.02 12.01 -6.14
N THR A 62 1.55 10.99 -5.39
CA THR A 62 0.19 10.91 -4.84
C THR A 62 0.20 11.01 -3.31
N PHE A 63 1.23 10.46 -2.66
CA PHE A 63 1.33 10.42 -1.21
C PHE A 63 2.52 11.23 -0.72
N ASP A 64 2.31 12.05 0.31
CA ASP A 64 3.39 12.71 1.03
C ASP A 64 3.71 11.92 2.29
N VAL A 65 4.93 11.40 2.40
CA VAL A 65 5.39 10.69 3.61
C VAL A 65 6.45 11.53 4.31
N SER A 66 6.03 12.18 5.40
CA SER A 66 6.86 13.08 6.19
C SER A 66 6.86 12.67 7.66
N ASN A 67 8.04 12.52 8.25
CA ASN A 67 8.25 12.22 9.66
C ASN A 67 7.46 11.01 10.21
N GLY A 68 7.30 9.95 9.39
CA GLY A 68 6.54 8.76 9.77
C GLY A 68 5.01 8.90 9.63
N VAL A 69 4.53 9.99 9.03
CA VAL A 69 3.12 10.27 8.73
C VAL A 69 2.95 10.27 7.21
N CYS A 70 1.87 9.65 6.73
CA CYS A 70 1.46 9.67 5.34
C CYS A 70 0.27 10.62 5.16
N SER A 71 0.27 11.39 4.07
CA SER A 71 -0.78 12.32 3.68
C SER A 71 -1.07 12.15 2.18
N LEU A 72 -2.23 12.60 1.73
CA LEU A 72 -2.42 12.89 0.30
C LEU A 72 -1.65 14.17 -0.04
N LYS A 73 -0.98 14.15 -1.19
CA LYS A 73 -0.34 15.34 -1.76
C LYS A 73 -1.36 16.23 -2.46
#